data_AF-A0A1Y2U2Y3-F1
#
_entry.id   AF-A0A1Y2U2Y3-F1
#
_cell.length_a   1.000
_cell.length_b   1.000
_cell.length_c   1.000
_cell.angle_alpha   90.00
_cell.angle_beta   90.00
_cell.angle_gamma   90.00
#
_symmetry.space_group_name_H-M   'P 1'
#
loop_
_entity.id
_entity.type
_entity.pdbx_description
1 polymer ?
#
loop_
_entity_poly.entity_id
_entity_poly.type
_entity_poly.pdbx_seq_one_letter_code
_entity_poly.pdbx_strand_id
1 'polypeptide(L)'
;MLRNNRLKEFLPRTGMVFPSANLVLGARRKDTGVMKAFEVANFAEVRGGPTKTAKAAVDQALAETFTLALDPQIFKHLTTEGEGLFDFLGALNKAVPWAGRVGESTFIKLCQCLVDARLAWKASPRPPFDINQHCATARSIDVLLEAAGGRWSPAMFEIYEIVGGFDEDEDEDVEGDEEEEELRQGFEEMDLDG
;
A
#
# COMPACT_ATOMS: atom_id res chain seq x y z
N MET A 1 -14.96 2.59 14.48
CA MET A 1 -14.40 3.57 13.52
C MET A 1 -12.88 3.50 13.43
N LEU A 2 -12.31 3.17 12.26
CA LEU A 2 -10.86 3.29 11.99
C LEU A 2 -10.56 4.70 11.46
N ARG A 3 -10.20 5.63 12.35
CA ARG A 3 -9.91 7.04 12.01
C ARG A 3 -8.55 7.28 11.31
N ASN A 4 -7.74 6.25 11.12
CA ASN A 4 -6.31 6.45 10.94
C ASN A 4 -5.81 5.98 9.57
N ASN A 5 -5.82 6.90 8.60
CA ASN A 5 -4.95 6.74 7.44
C ASN A 5 -3.49 6.96 7.87
N ARG A 6 -2.80 5.87 8.21
CA ARG A 6 -1.42 5.91 8.75
C ARG A 6 -0.42 5.16 7.90
N LEU A 7 -0.80 4.70 6.71
CA LEU A 7 0.07 3.89 5.85
C LEU A 7 1.45 4.55 5.68
N LYS A 8 1.47 5.84 5.39
CA LYS A 8 2.68 6.68 5.25
C LYS A 8 3.66 6.64 6.43
N GLU A 9 3.19 6.35 7.63
CA GLU A 9 4.03 6.29 8.84
C GLU A 9 4.77 4.96 8.98
N PHE A 10 4.19 3.88 8.42
CA PHE A 10 4.74 2.53 8.43
C PHE A 10 5.70 2.28 7.26
N LEU A 11 5.56 3.01 6.15
CA LEU A 11 6.41 2.82 4.98
C LEU A 11 7.90 3.14 5.25
N PRO A 12 8.82 2.34 4.66
CA PRO A 12 10.25 2.51 4.86
C PRO A 12 10.76 3.73 4.09
N ARG A 13 11.45 4.65 4.78
CA ARG A 13 11.86 5.95 4.18
C ARG A 13 13.32 6.03 3.77
N THR A 14 14.19 5.20 4.32
CA THR A 14 15.62 5.30 4.07
C THR A 14 15.94 4.84 2.65
N GLY A 15 16.34 5.76 1.77
CA GLY A 15 16.52 5.47 0.35
C GLY A 15 15.23 5.59 -0.49
N MET A 16 14.18 6.19 0.05
CA MET A 16 12.87 6.36 -0.60
C MET A 16 12.36 7.79 -0.43
N VAL A 17 11.72 8.38 -1.45
CA VAL A 17 11.09 9.71 -1.40
C VAL A 17 9.62 9.59 -1.77
N PHE A 18 8.75 9.53 -0.76
CA PHE A 18 7.31 9.50 -0.98
C PHE A 18 6.73 10.90 -1.25
N PRO A 19 5.61 11.00 -1.98
CA PRO A 19 4.86 12.24 -2.14
C PRO A 19 4.50 12.89 -0.80
N SER A 20 4.37 14.21 -0.79
CA SER A 20 3.95 14.98 0.40
C SER A 20 2.49 14.75 0.78
N ALA A 21 1.67 14.25 -0.14
CA ALA A 21 0.26 13.93 0.07
C ALA A 21 -0.01 13.09 1.33
N ASN A 22 -1.15 13.35 1.98
CA ASN A 22 -1.56 12.61 3.18
C ASN A 22 -1.97 11.17 2.84
N LEU A 23 -2.51 10.96 1.64
CA LEU A 23 -2.90 9.66 1.10
C LEU A 23 -1.74 9.12 0.24
N VAL A 24 -1.28 7.90 0.54
CA VAL A 24 -0.20 7.26 -0.21
C VAL A 24 -0.70 6.79 -1.56
N LEU A 25 -1.89 6.16 -1.57
CA LEU A 25 -2.49 5.56 -2.76
C LEU A 25 -3.60 6.42 -3.38
N GLY A 26 -3.65 7.71 -3.02
CA GLY A 26 -4.64 8.67 -3.54
C GLY A 26 -6.06 8.52 -2.96
N ALA A 27 -6.41 7.36 -2.39
CA ALA A 27 -7.72 7.12 -1.78
C ALA A 27 -7.59 6.51 -0.37
N ARG A 28 -8.46 6.97 0.55
CA ARG A 28 -8.42 6.55 1.97
C ARG A 28 -8.73 5.07 2.14
N ARG A 29 -9.67 4.54 1.35
CA ARG A 29 -10.07 3.13 1.36
C ARG A 29 -8.91 2.22 0.97
N LYS A 30 -8.15 2.59 -0.06
CA LYS A 30 -6.94 1.88 -0.52
C LYS A 30 -5.86 1.83 0.57
N ASP A 31 -5.51 2.97 1.16
CA ASP A 31 -4.54 3.02 2.26
C ASP A 31 -4.99 2.18 3.48
N THR A 32 -6.28 2.25 3.81
CA THR A 32 -6.86 1.47 4.92
C THR A 32 -6.86 -0.03 4.62
N GLY A 33 -7.12 -0.43 3.38
CA GLY A 33 -7.07 -1.83 2.93
C GLY A 33 -5.68 -2.43 3.11
N VAL A 34 -4.63 -1.70 2.72
CA VAL A 34 -3.23 -2.12 2.96
C VAL A 34 -2.94 -2.25 4.45
N MET A 35 -3.32 -1.26 5.26
CA MET A 35 -3.08 -1.30 6.70
C MET A 35 -3.78 -2.48 7.38
N LYS A 36 -5.03 -2.80 6.99
CA LYS A 36 -5.74 -3.99 7.48
C LYS A 36 -5.01 -5.27 7.09
N ALA A 37 -4.47 -5.36 5.86
CA ALA A 37 -3.71 -6.53 5.44
C ALA A 37 -2.40 -6.69 6.24
N PHE A 38 -1.70 -5.60 6.52
CA PHE A 38 -0.52 -5.61 7.39
C PHE A 38 -0.86 -6.03 8.83
N GLU A 39 -2.00 -5.60 9.35
CA GLU A 39 -2.47 -6.00 10.67
C GLU A 39 -2.76 -7.50 10.74
N VAL A 40 -3.51 -8.04 9.78
CA VAL A 40 -3.83 -9.47 9.78
C VAL A 40 -2.58 -10.34 9.55
N ALA A 41 -1.59 -9.83 8.82
CA ALA A 41 -0.31 -10.49 8.64
C ALA A 41 0.64 -10.31 9.84
N ASN A 42 0.21 -9.64 10.91
CA ASN A 42 0.98 -9.33 12.12
C ASN A 42 2.26 -8.50 11.86
N PHE A 43 2.23 -7.63 10.84
CA PHE A 43 3.33 -6.69 10.57
C PHE A 43 3.17 -5.37 11.34
N ALA A 44 1.93 -4.99 11.66
CA ALA A 44 1.60 -3.71 12.26
C ALA A 44 0.38 -3.82 13.19
N GLU A 45 0.36 -3.01 14.25
CA GLU A 45 -0.83 -2.83 15.09
C GLU A 45 -1.50 -1.49 14.75
N VAL A 46 -2.79 -1.50 14.45
CA VAL A 46 -3.48 -0.28 14.02
C VAL A 46 -3.73 0.70 15.17
N ARG A 47 -3.81 0.18 16.41
CA ARG A 47 -4.09 0.98 17.62
C ARG A 47 -2.83 1.59 18.27
N GLY A 48 -1.67 0.93 18.18
CA GLY A 48 -0.44 1.32 18.87
C GLY A 48 0.46 2.33 18.15
N GLY A 49 0.17 2.64 16.89
CA GLY A 49 1.08 3.42 16.03
C GLY A 49 2.37 2.67 15.66
N PRO A 50 3.21 3.27 14.81
CA PRO A 50 4.36 2.58 14.26
C PRO A 50 5.47 2.45 15.31
N THR A 51 5.59 1.25 15.89
CA THR A 51 6.78 0.89 16.66
C THR A 51 7.97 0.68 15.71
N LYS A 52 9.21 0.79 16.23
CA LYS A 52 10.41 0.49 15.43
C LYS A 52 10.35 -0.92 14.83
N THR A 53 9.86 -1.88 15.61
CA THR A 53 9.68 -3.27 15.19
C THR A 53 8.64 -3.40 14.08
N ALA A 54 7.49 -2.74 14.19
CA ALA A 54 6.46 -2.77 13.15
C ALA A 54 6.96 -2.18 11.83
N LYS A 55 7.71 -1.07 11.88
CA LYS A 55 8.32 -0.48 10.67
C LYS A 55 9.33 -1.42 10.02
N ALA A 56 10.14 -2.11 10.82
CA ALA A 56 11.09 -3.09 10.30
C ALA A 56 10.38 -4.31 9.70
N ALA A 57 9.29 -4.79 10.32
CA ALA A 57 8.49 -5.88 9.79
C ALA A 57 7.82 -5.50 8.46
N VAL A 58 7.25 -4.30 8.36
CA VAL A 58 6.69 -3.78 7.10
C VAL A 58 7.77 -3.64 6.02
N ASP A 59 8.94 -3.08 6.34
CA ASP A 59 10.06 -3.00 5.40
C ASP A 59 10.47 -4.38 4.88
N GLN A 60 10.58 -5.36 5.78
CA GLN A 60 10.97 -6.72 5.41
C GLN A 60 9.90 -7.39 4.54
N ALA A 61 8.62 -7.28 4.90
CA ALA A 61 7.52 -7.84 4.12
C ALA A 61 7.41 -7.25 2.71
N LEU A 62 7.61 -5.93 2.58
CA LEU A 62 7.67 -5.27 1.28
C LEU A 62 8.91 -5.69 0.49
N ALA A 63 10.07 -5.83 1.15
CA ALA A 63 11.29 -6.29 0.49
C ALA A 63 11.14 -7.72 -0.06
N GLU A 64 10.51 -8.60 0.71
CA GLU A 64 10.18 -9.97 0.32
C GLU A 64 9.24 -10.02 -0.87
N THR A 65 8.25 -9.13 -0.96
CA THR A 65 7.39 -9.00 -2.14
C THR A 65 8.21 -8.75 -3.41
N PHE A 66 9.12 -7.77 -3.41
CA PHE A 66 9.95 -7.48 -4.59
C PHE A 66 11.01 -8.55 -4.86
N THR A 67 11.44 -9.28 -3.83
CA THR A 67 12.34 -10.44 -3.99
C THR A 67 11.62 -11.61 -4.64
N LEU A 68 10.39 -11.90 -4.19
CA LEU A 68 9.53 -12.94 -4.76
C LEU A 68 9.18 -12.61 -6.22
N ALA A 69 9.10 -11.34 -6.57
CA ALA A 69 8.86 -10.89 -7.94
C ALA A 69 9.94 -11.35 -8.95
N LEU A 70 11.11 -11.76 -8.47
CA LEU A 70 12.18 -12.35 -9.29
C LEU A 70 12.04 -13.88 -9.46
N ASP A 71 11.07 -14.52 -8.81
CA ASP A 71 10.79 -15.94 -9.02
C ASP A 71 10.48 -16.19 -10.50
N PRO A 72 11.12 -17.16 -11.17
CA PRO A 72 10.93 -17.40 -12.60
C PRO A 72 9.47 -17.63 -13.02
N GLN A 73 8.63 -18.20 -12.14
CA GLN A 73 7.22 -18.42 -12.43
C GLN A 73 6.40 -17.13 -12.41
N ILE A 74 6.85 -16.11 -11.69
CA ILE A 74 6.22 -14.79 -11.66
C ILE A 74 6.85 -13.90 -12.73
N PHE A 75 8.19 -13.82 -12.74
CA PHE A 75 8.95 -12.93 -13.60
C PHE A 75 8.73 -13.19 -15.10
N LYS A 76 8.43 -14.43 -15.51
CA LYS A 76 8.10 -14.75 -16.91
C LYS A 76 6.98 -13.86 -17.47
N HIS A 77 5.99 -13.49 -16.66
CA HIS A 77 4.87 -12.64 -17.05
C HIS A 77 5.29 -11.22 -17.47
N LEU A 78 6.46 -10.76 -17.03
CA LEU A 78 7.03 -9.49 -17.47
C LEU A 78 7.75 -9.60 -18.82
N THR A 79 8.09 -10.82 -19.26
CA THR A 79 8.98 -11.08 -20.40
C THR A 79 8.33 -11.82 -21.57
N THR A 80 7.20 -12.50 -21.36
CA THR A 80 6.47 -13.25 -22.39
C THR A 80 5.82 -12.29 -23.40
N GLU A 81 5.85 -12.63 -24.69
CA GLU A 81 5.11 -11.89 -25.72
C GLU A 81 3.60 -11.96 -25.45
N GLY A 82 2.97 -10.81 -25.24
CA GLY A 82 1.53 -10.68 -24.99
C GLY A 82 1.13 -10.62 -23.51
N GLU A 83 2.04 -10.90 -22.58
CA GLU A 83 1.86 -10.62 -21.15
C GLU A 83 2.61 -9.32 -20.79
N GLY A 84 2.04 -8.54 -19.88
CA GLY A 84 2.54 -7.21 -19.55
C GLY A 84 2.89 -7.02 -18.08
N LEU A 85 3.28 -5.78 -17.76
CA LEU A 85 3.54 -5.35 -16.37
C LEU A 85 2.35 -5.66 -15.43
N PHE A 86 1.12 -5.54 -15.93
CA PHE A 86 -0.07 -5.81 -15.13
C PHE A 86 -0.28 -7.31 -14.86
N ASP A 87 -0.07 -8.19 -15.85
CA ASP A 87 -0.13 -9.64 -15.63
C ASP A 87 0.93 -10.09 -14.63
N PHE A 88 2.13 -9.51 -14.72
CA PHE A 88 3.19 -9.71 -13.75
C PHE A 88 2.79 -9.27 -12.33
N LEU A 89 2.20 -8.08 -12.18
CA LEU A 89 1.75 -7.59 -10.88
C LEU A 89 0.55 -8.39 -10.33
N GLY A 90 -0.33 -8.89 -11.20
CA GLY A 90 -1.43 -9.78 -10.82
C GLY A 90 -0.93 -11.17 -10.37
N ALA A 91 0.05 -11.73 -11.07
CA ALA A 91 0.72 -12.96 -10.64
C ALA A 91 1.44 -12.77 -9.29
N LEU A 92 2.12 -11.64 -9.11
CA LEU A 92 2.77 -11.30 -7.85
C LEU A 92 1.75 -11.13 -6.70
N ASN A 93 0.62 -10.45 -6.94
CA ASN A 93 -0.45 -10.29 -5.95
C ASN A 93 -0.94 -11.64 -5.41
N LYS A 94 -1.11 -12.63 -6.29
CA LYS A 94 -1.56 -13.98 -5.95
C LYS A 94 -0.50 -14.77 -5.16
N ALA A 95 0.79 -14.51 -5.43
CA ALA A 95 1.89 -15.20 -4.78
C ALA A 95 2.23 -14.63 -3.39
N VAL A 96 1.99 -13.35 -3.15
CA VAL A 96 2.33 -12.67 -1.89
C VAL A 96 1.25 -12.94 -0.84
N PRO A 97 1.55 -13.61 0.29
CA PRO A 97 0.53 -14.10 1.23
C PRO A 97 -0.40 -13.03 1.81
N TRP A 98 0.11 -11.81 2.03
CA TRP A 98 -0.68 -10.71 2.58
C TRP A 98 -1.44 -9.92 1.50
N ALA A 99 -0.96 -9.94 0.25
CA ALA A 99 -1.43 -9.05 -0.83
C ALA A 99 -2.79 -9.46 -1.38
N GLY A 100 -3.14 -10.76 -1.36
CA GLY A 100 -4.43 -11.24 -1.82
C GLY A 100 -5.64 -10.65 -1.07
N ARG A 101 -5.43 -10.05 0.12
CA ARG A 101 -6.47 -9.39 0.92
C ARG A 101 -6.69 -7.92 0.55
N VAL A 102 -5.78 -7.33 -0.21
CA VAL A 102 -5.75 -5.89 -0.49
C VAL A 102 -6.54 -5.53 -1.76
N GLY A 103 -6.81 -6.53 -2.61
CA GLY A 103 -7.33 -6.34 -3.96
C GLY A 103 -6.19 -6.03 -4.94
N GLU A 104 -6.31 -6.55 -6.15
CA GLU A 104 -5.27 -6.46 -7.17
C GLU A 104 -4.98 -5.00 -7.56
N SER A 105 -6.02 -4.19 -7.77
CA SER A 105 -5.90 -2.76 -8.10
C SER A 105 -5.12 -1.98 -7.04
N THR A 106 -5.49 -2.13 -5.76
CA THR A 106 -4.80 -1.48 -4.63
C THR A 106 -3.35 -1.97 -4.51
N PHE A 107 -3.09 -3.26 -4.75
CA PHE A 107 -1.74 -3.82 -4.71
C PHE A 107 -0.85 -3.27 -5.85
N ILE A 108 -1.38 -3.20 -7.07
CA ILE A 108 -0.70 -2.59 -8.22
C ILE A 108 -0.34 -1.14 -7.88
N LYS A 109 -1.28 -0.38 -7.33
CA LYS A 109 -1.06 1.02 -6.94
C LYS A 109 0.01 1.17 -5.85
N LEU A 110 0.03 0.24 -4.89
CA LEU A 110 1.07 0.20 -3.86
C LEU A 110 2.45 -0.09 -4.45
N CYS A 111 2.56 -1.07 -5.35
CA CYS A 111 3.81 -1.39 -6.03
C CYS A 111 4.32 -0.20 -6.85
N GLN A 112 3.44 0.45 -7.62
CA GLN A 112 3.74 1.68 -8.33
C GLN A 112 4.29 2.76 -7.39
N CYS A 113 3.56 3.07 -6.30
CA CYS A 113 3.96 4.09 -5.34
C CYS A 113 5.34 3.84 -4.72
N LEU A 114 5.64 2.58 -4.39
CA LEU A 114 6.94 2.20 -3.83
C LEU A 114 8.06 2.38 -4.86
N VAL A 115 7.86 1.92 -6.10
CA VAL A 115 8.86 2.09 -7.15
C VAL A 115 9.07 3.58 -7.48
N ASP A 116 7.99 4.36 -7.59
CA ASP A 116 8.06 5.80 -7.82
C ASP A 116 8.83 6.51 -6.70
N ALA A 117 8.59 6.11 -5.44
CA ALA A 117 9.33 6.66 -4.31
C ALA A 117 10.84 6.32 -4.38
N ARG A 118 11.21 5.14 -4.87
CA ARG A 118 12.61 4.79 -5.10
C ARG A 118 13.22 5.59 -6.25
N LEU A 119 12.51 5.71 -7.37
CA LEU A 119 12.95 6.49 -8.53
C LEU A 119 13.09 7.97 -8.21
N ALA A 120 12.18 8.53 -7.41
CA ALA A 120 12.26 9.90 -6.92
C ALA A 120 13.51 10.13 -6.04
N TRP A 121 13.87 9.14 -5.19
CA TRP A 121 15.14 9.20 -4.46
C TRP A 121 16.34 9.15 -5.42
N LYS A 122 16.34 8.30 -6.45
CA LYS A 122 17.44 8.26 -7.44
C LYS A 122 17.60 9.58 -8.21
N ALA A 123 16.48 10.23 -8.55
CA ALA A 123 16.48 11.52 -9.24
C ALA A 123 16.94 12.68 -8.34
N SER A 124 16.63 12.62 -7.04
CA SER A 124 17.05 13.62 -6.06
C SER A 124 17.52 12.92 -4.76
N PRO A 125 18.77 12.40 -4.76
CA PRO A 125 19.27 11.62 -3.63
C PRO A 125 19.30 12.41 -2.33
N ARG A 126 18.88 11.77 -1.24
CA ARG A 126 18.92 12.32 0.12
C ARG A 126 19.70 11.38 1.03
N PRO A 127 20.39 11.88 2.07
CA PRO A 127 21.08 11.02 3.03
C PRO A 127 20.16 9.93 3.62
N PRO A 128 20.69 8.72 3.89
CA PRO A 128 22.06 8.28 3.66
C PRO A 128 22.33 7.97 2.18
N PHE A 129 23.52 8.33 1.68
CA PHE A 129 23.92 8.08 0.29
C PHE A 129 24.45 6.66 0.05
N ASP A 130 24.95 6.01 1.10
CA ASP A 130 25.38 4.62 1.05
C ASP A 130 24.18 3.67 0.93
N ILE A 131 24.14 2.90 -0.16
CA ILE A 131 23.06 1.98 -0.50
C ILE A 131 22.90 0.87 0.55
N ASN A 132 23.99 0.50 1.23
CA ASN A 132 23.94 -0.53 2.28
C ASN A 132 23.17 -0.05 3.52
N GLN A 133 23.02 1.27 3.68
CA GLN A 133 22.25 1.87 4.76
C GLN A 133 20.78 2.11 4.38
N HIS A 134 20.38 1.84 3.14
CA HIS A 134 18.99 1.99 2.70
C HIS A 134 18.10 0.93 3.36
N CYS A 135 16.79 1.11 3.27
CA CYS A 135 15.85 0.09 3.72
C CYS A 135 15.93 -1.16 2.81
N ALA A 136 15.45 -2.30 3.32
CA ALA A 136 15.45 -3.55 2.55
C ALA A 136 14.61 -3.42 1.28
N THR A 137 13.48 -2.72 1.37
CA THR A 137 12.58 -2.47 0.23
C THR A 137 13.27 -1.70 -0.90
N ALA A 138 14.05 -0.66 -0.58
CA ALA A 138 14.75 0.13 -1.61
C ALA A 138 15.75 -0.72 -2.38
N ARG A 139 16.49 -1.59 -1.67
CA ARG A 139 17.46 -2.50 -2.29
C ARG A 139 16.79 -3.56 -3.15
N SER A 140 15.70 -4.18 -2.70
CA SER A 140 15.00 -5.19 -3.50
C SER A 140 14.33 -4.59 -4.74
N ILE A 141 13.82 -3.35 -4.65
CA ILE A 141 13.34 -2.60 -5.84
C ILE A 141 14.48 -2.37 -6.83
N ASP A 142 15.68 -2.01 -6.37
CA ASP A 142 16.82 -1.81 -7.28
C ASP A 142 17.15 -3.08 -8.06
N VAL A 143 17.20 -4.23 -7.38
CA VAL A 143 17.46 -5.53 -8.02
C VAL A 143 16.36 -5.88 -9.02
N LEU A 144 15.08 -5.66 -8.67
CA LEU A 144 13.97 -5.89 -9.59
C LEU A 144 14.07 -5.00 -10.83
N LEU A 145 14.32 -3.70 -10.66
CA LEU A 145 14.40 -2.76 -11.79
C LEU A 145 15.57 -3.07 -12.72
N GLU A 146 16.71 -3.50 -12.17
CA GLU A 146 17.85 -3.98 -12.95
C GLU A 146 17.48 -5.22 -13.78
N ALA A 147 16.86 -6.23 -13.14
CA ALA A 147 16.40 -7.44 -13.82
C ALA A 147 15.33 -7.16 -14.88
N ALA A 148 14.40 -6.24 -14.61
CA ALA A 148 13.31 -5.87 -15.50
C ALA A 148 13.83 -5.22 -16.81
N GLY A 149 15.02 -4.61 -16.80
CA GLY A 149 15.66 -4.07 -18.01
C GLY A 149 14.81 -3.00 -18.71
N GLY A 150 14.12 -2.15 -17.96
CA GLY A 150 13.25 -1.10 -18.50
C GLY A 150 11.81 -1.52 -18.81
N ARG A 151 11.45 -2.80 -18.62
CA ARG A 151 10.06 -3.27 -18.77
C ARG A 151 9.12 -2.76 -17.67
N TRP A 152 9.66 -2.31 -16.55
CA TRP A 152 8.92 -1.53 -15.57
C TRP A 152 8.85 -0.07 -16.03
N SER A 153 7.80 0.28 -16.78
CA SER A 153 7.63 1.63 -17.35
C SER A 153 6.56 2.42 -16.59
N PRO A 154 6.89 3.59 -15.99
CA PRO A 154 5.91 4.48 -15.39
C PRO A 154 4.77 4.86 -16.35
N ALA A 155 5.07 5.01 -17.65
CA ALA A 155 4.08 5.37 -18.67
C ALA A 155 2.94 4.33 -18.80
N MET A 156 3.20 3.05 -18.46
CA MET A 156 2.15 2.02 -18.47
C MET A 156 1.08 2.29 -17.40
N PHE A 157 1.48 2.85 -16.25
CA PHE A 157 0.52 3.21 -15.20
C PHE A 157 -0.28 4.45 -15.55
N GLU A 158 0.33 5.44 -16.21
CA GLU A 158 -0.38 6.63 -16.71
C GLU A 158 -1.46 6.26 -17.73
N ILE A 159 -1.13 5.37 -18.68
CA ILE A 159 -2.10 4.87 -19.67
C ILE A 159 -3.23 4.10 -18.98
N TYR A 160 -2.90 3.27 -17.99
CA TYR A 160 -3.89 2.48 -17.26
C TYR A 160 -4.87 3.37 -16.46
N GLU A 161 -4.37 4.42 -15.81
CA GLU A 161 -5.20 5.44 -15.15
C GLU A 161 -6.14 6.14 -16.15
N ILE A 162 -5.63 6.54 -17.32
CA ILE A 162 -6.42 7.24 -18.34
C ILE A 162 -7.54 6.36 -18.92
N VAL A 163 -7.33 5.05 -19.05
CA VAL A 163 -8.31 4.11 -19.63
C VAL A 163 -9.34 3.63 -18.58
N GLY A 164 -9.36 4.23 -17.39
CA GLY A 164 -10.34 3.96 -16.32
C GLY A 164 -9.92 2.87 -15.33
N GLY A 165 -8.69 2.37 -15.44
CA GLY A 165 -8.15 1.38 -14.53
C GLY A 165 -7.72 2.03 -13.22
N PHE A 166 -8.62 2.04 -12.23
CA PHE A 166 -8.42 2.08 -10.76
C PHE A 166 -9.70 2.49 -9.99
N ASP A 167 -10.77 2.87 -10.71
CA ASP A 167 -11.99 3.51 -10.18
C ASP A 167 -13.26 2.63 -10.33
N GLU A 168 -13.21 1.37 -9.87
CA GLU A 168 -14.43 0.54 -9.71
C GLU A 168 -14.93 0.48 -8.25
N ASP A 169 -14.43 1.36 -7.39
CA ASP A 169 -15.00 1.56 -6.07
C ASP A 169 -15.44 3.03 -6.00
N GLU A 170 -16.63 3.30 -6.55
CA GLU A 170 -17.41 4.49 -6.22
C GLU A 170 -17.42 4.61 -4.69
N ASP A 171 -16.82 5.69 -4.20
CA ASP A 171 -16.94 6.12 -2.81
C ASP A 171 -18.41 6.53 -2.61
N GLU A 172 -19.30 5.56 -2.42
CA GLU A 172 -20.56 5.80 -1.73
C GLU A 172 -20.21 6.05 -0.25
N ASP A 173 -19.93 7.31 0.05
CA ASP A 173 -20.12 7.89 1.37
C ASP A 173 -21.61 7.73 1.74
N VAL A 174 -21.99 6.56 2.26
CA VAL A 174 -23.23 6.43 3.04
C VAL A 174 -22.91 6.95 4.44
N GLU A 175 -22.95 8.28 4.58
CA GLU A 175 -23.26 8.94 5.85
C GLU A 175 -24.67 8.49 6.27
N GLY A 176 -24.74 7.35 6.94
CA GLY A 176 -25.89 6.95 7.74
C GLY A 176 -25.61 7.32 9.18
N ASP A 177 -26.11 8.50 9.58
CA ASP A 177 -26.21 8.93 10.97
C ASP A 177 -26.92 7.86 11.82
N GLU A 178 -26.14 7.03 12.51
CA GLU A 178 -26.59 6.31 13.70
C GLU A 178 -26.39 7.23 14.92
N GLU A 179 -27.05 8.40 14.93
CA GLU A 179 -27.28 9.22 16.12
C GLU A 179 -28.79 9.33 16.40
N GLU A 180 -29.50 8.19 16.47
CA GLU A 180 -30.90 8.17 16.90
C GLU A 180 -31.22 6.99 17.83
N GLU A 181 -30.32 6.66 18.78
CA GLU A 181 -30.60 5.65 19.81
C GLU A 181 -30.27 6.04 21.26
N GLU A 182 -29.83 7.27 21.55
CA GLU A 182 -29.55 7.73 22.92
C GLU A 182 -30.52 8.79 23.48
N LEU A 183 -31.53 9.23 22.73
CA LEU A 183 -32.52 10.22 23.20
C LEU A 183 -33.88 9.65 23.63
N ARG A 184 -34.02 8.32 23.74
CA ARG A 184 -35.29 7.68 24.15
C ARG A 184 -35.29 6.95 25.49
N GLN A 185 -34.15 6.86 26.19
CA GLN A 185 -34.08 6.19 27.51
C GLN A 185 -33.89 7.16 28.70
N GLY A 186 -33.96 8.48 28.47
CA GLY A 186 -33.72 9.49 29.51
C GLY A 186 -34.94 10.27 30.02
N PHE A 187 -36.18 9.88 29.68
CA PHE A 187 -37.38 10.69 29.99
C PHE A 187 -38.53 9.91 30.66
N GLU A 188 -38.24 8.76 31.28
CA GLU A 188 -39.25 7.98 32.03
C GLU A 188 -38.99 7.86 33.54
N GLU A 189 -37.99 8.57 34.08
CA GLU A 189 -37.68 8.49 35.52
C GLU A 189 -37.39 9.88 36.12
N MET A 190 -38.32 10.82 35.94
CA MET A 190 -38.35 11.99 36.80
C MET A 190 -39.78 12.50 36.97
N ASP A 191 -40.22 12.43 38.23
CA ASP A 191 -41.39 13.06 38.81
C ASP A 191 -42.76 12.40 38.55
N LEU A 192 -43.17 11.53 39.47
CA LEU A 192 -44.50 11.59 40.12
C LEU A 192 -44.49 10.68 41.37
N ASP A 193 -43.78 11.09 42.42
CA ASP A 193 -44.11 10.72 43.81
C ASP A 193 -43.80 11.93 44.71
N GLY A 194 -44.87 12.58 45.18
CA GLY A 194 -44.84 13.77 46.04
C GLY A 194 -46.18 14.47 46.13
#